data_AF-A0A077YZ67-F1
#
_entry.id   AF-A0A077YZ67-F1
#
_cell.length_a   1.000
_cell.length_b   1.000
_cell.length_c   1.000
_cell.angle_alpha   90.00
_cell.angle_beta   90.00
_cell.angle_gamma   90.00
#
_symmetry.space_group_name_H-M   'P 1'
#
loop_
_entity.id
_entity.type
_entity.pdbx_description
1 polymer ?
#
loop_
_entity_poly.entity_id
_entity_poly.type
_entity_poly.pdbx_seq_one_letter_code
_entity_poly.pdbx_strand_id
1 'polypeptide(L)'
;MPKPLWCWTGEDEDVKSDLKKVELTNQEKKKYNNAMKVYKTEVKFCMMDMCVGIKRRLQKWGTSNGDPRALLDQFAECKADCEKANKSILDEIKDIDKKKKCHDIMVQYLALGYNDLAERAYLNYRTSLME
;
A
#
# COMPACT_ATOMS: atom_id res chain seq x y z
N MET A 1 27.04 17.94 0.80
CA MET A 1 26.41 18.44 2.05
C MET A 1 25.03 18.96 1.71
N PRO A 2 23.96 18.54 2.40
CA PRO A 2 22.65 19.19 2.25
C PRO A 2 22.78 20.67 2.66
N LYS A 3 22.22 21.59 1.85
CA LYS A 3 22.24 23.02 2.18
C LYS A 3 21.42 23.27 3.45
N PRO A 4 21.84 24.19 4.35
CA PRO A 4 21.03 24.61 5.48
C PRO A 4 19.70 25.22 5.02
N LEU A 5 18.60 24.94 5.73
CA LEU A 5 17.22 25.43 5.46
C LEU A 5 17.08 26.96 5.29
N TRP A 6 18.10 27.73 5.67
CA TRP A 6 18.15 29.19 5.64
C TRP A 6 18.60 29.74 4.28
N CYS A 7 19.16 28.88 3.42
CA CYS A 7 19.61 29.24 2.08
C CYS A 7 18.51 29.06 1.02
N TRP A 8 17.27 28.83 1.44
CA TRP A 8 16.14 28.64 0.56
C TRP A 8 15.50 29.98 0.23
N THR A 9 15.45 30.34 -1.05
CA THR A 9 14.94 31.63 -1.53
C THR A 9 13.42 31.66 -1.65
N GLY A 10 12.71 30.58 -1.30
CA GLY A 10 11.25 30.53 -1.36
C GLY A 10 10.70 30.69 -2.77
N GLU A 11 11.49 30.41 -3.80
CA GLU A 11 11.02 30.47 -5.17
C GLU A 11 10.09 29.27 -5.44
N ASP A 12 8.85 29.55 -5.86
CA ASP A 12 7.82 28.58 -6.22
C ASP A 12 8.29 27.45 -7.15
N GLU A 13 9.42 27.62 -7.83
CA GLU A 13 10.02 26.64 -8.72
C GLU A 13 10.54 25.39 -7.99
N ASP A 14 11.07 25.53 -6.76
CA ASP A 14 11.66 24.41 -6.02
C ASP A 14 10.59 23.39 -5.61
N VAL A 15 9.46 23.85 -5.05
CA VAL A 15 8.38 22.97 -4.62
C VAL A 15 7.66 22.35 -5.82
N LYS A 16 7.51 23.08 -6.93
CA LYS A 16 6.99 22.53 -8.19
C LYS A 16 7.92 21.46 -8.77
N SER A 17 9.22 21.65 -8.66
CA SER A 17 10.23 20.66 -9.06
C SER A 17 10.13 19.40 -8.20
N ASP A 18 9.94 19.55 -6.90
CA ASP A 18 9.76 18.43 -5.98
C ASP A 18 8.44 17.68 -6.22
N LEU A 19 7.35 18.40 -6.52
CA LEU A 19 6.07 17.78 -6.88
C LEU A 19 6.21 16.87 -8.10
N LYS A 20 6.92 17.33 -9.14
CA LYS A 20 7.20 16.54 -10.36
C LYS A 20 7.99 15.27 -10.08
N LYS A 21 8.84 15.23 -9.04
CA LYS A 21 9.62 14.04 -8.66
C LYS A 21 8.74 12.96 -8.02
N VAL A 22 7.66 13.37 -7.36
CA VAL A 22 6.71 12.43 -6.72
C VAL A 22 5.48 12.13 -7.57
N GLU A 23 5.30 12.79 -8.70
CA GLU A 23 4.30 12.40 -9.70
C GLU A 23 4.55 10.96 -10.17
N LEU A 24 3.48 10.15 -10.16
CA LEU A 24 3.54 8.79 -10.68
C LEU A 24 3.66 8.83 -12.20
N THR A 25 4.68 8.18 -12.72
CA THR A 25 4.82 7.89 -14.15
C THR A 25 3.65 7.02 -14.62
N ASN A 26 3.38 7.02 -15.93
CA ASN A 26 2.37 6.14 -16.52
C ASN A 26 2.66 4.65 -16.24
N GLN A 27 3.93 4.28 -16.14
CA GLN A 27 4.34 2.91 -15.80
C GLN A 27 4.02 2.58 -14.34
N GLU A 28 4.34 3.46 -13.39
CA GLU A 28 4.00 3.28 -11.97
C GLU A 28 2.49 3.24 -11.75
N LYS A 29 1.72 4.11 -12.42
CA LYS A 29 0.25 4.10 -12.38
C LYS A 29 -0.30 2.75 -12.86
N LYS A 30 0.21 2.23 -13.98
CA LYS A 30 -0.18 0.90 -14.50
C LYS A 30 0.18 -0.21 -13.51
N LYS A 31 1.40 -0.21 -12.97
CA LYS A 31 1.84 -1.21 -11.98
C LYS A 31 0.96 -1.19 -10.73
N TYR A 32 0.71 -0.02 -10.15
CA TYR A 32 -0.16 0.14 -8.98
C TYR A 32 -1.59 -0.32 -9.25
N ASN A 33 -2.18 0.09 -10.38
CA ASN A 33 -3.53 -0.32 -10.73
C ASN A 33 -3.64 -1.82 -10.95
N ASN A 34 -2.62 -2.45 -11.54
CA ASN A 34 -2.56 -3.90 -11.70
C ASN A 34 -2.45 -4.60 -10.34
N ALA A 35 -1.48 -4.21 -9.50
CA ALA A 35 -1.30 -4.79 -8.17
C ALA A 35 -2.56 -4.61 -7.29
N MET A 36 -3.18 -3.43 -7.33
CA MET A 36 -4.44 -3.15 -6.63
C MET A 36 -5.62 -3.97 -7.17
N LYS A 37 -5.63 -4.25 -8.49
CA LYS A 37 -6.61 -5.16 -9.09
C LYS A 37 -6.43 -6.56 -8.52
N VAL A 38 -5.20 -7.10 -8.56
CA VAL A 38 -4.86 -8.42 -7.99
C VAL A 38 -5.20 -8.49 -6.50
N TYR A 39 -4.86 -7.46 -5.72
CA TYR A 39 -5.25 -7.38 -4.31
C TYR A 39 -6.78 -7.53 -4.11
N LYS A 40 -7.57 -6.80 -4.90
CA LYS A 40 -9.03 -6.81 -4.80
C LYS A 40 -9.67 -8.08 -5.35
N THR A 41 -9.05 -8.75 -6.31
CA THR A 41 -9.61 -9.93 -6.99
C THR A 41 -9.08 -11.25 -6.47
N GLU A 42 -7.84 -11.32 -6.00
CA GLU A 42 -7.22 -12.57 -5.58
C GLU A 42 -7.14 -12.62 -4.07
N VAL A 43 -6.48 -11.64 -3.43
CA VAL A 43 -6.31 -11.65 -1.97
C VAL A 43 -7.63 -11.51 -1.25
N LYS A 44 -8.47 -10.54 -1.64
CA LYS A 44 -9.78 -10.34 -1.01
C LYS A 44 -10.68 -11.57 -1.18
N PHE A 45 -10.66 -12.20 -2.36
CA PHE A 45 -11.45 -13.42 -2.58
C PHE A 45 -10.87 -14.61 -1.81
N CYS A 46 -9.55 -14.77 -1.77
CA CYS A 46 -8.87 -15.78 -0.95
C CYS A 46 -9.30 -15.67 0.53
N MET A 47 -9.24 -14.47 1.10
CA MET A 47 -9.68 -14.22 2.48
C MET A 47 -11.20 -14.41 2.67
N MET A 48 -12.01 -14.05 1.68
CA MET A 48 -13.47 -14.21 1.75
C MET A 48 -13.89 -15.68 1.64
N ASP A 49 -13.29 -16.42 0.72
CA ASP A 49 -13.51 -17.85 0.52
C ASP A 49 -13.02 -18.64 1.72
N MET A 50 -11.96 -18.19 2.40
CA MET A 50 -11.61 -18.70 3.72
C MET A 50 -12.74 -18.50 4.73
N CYS A 51 -13.19 -17.27 4.95
CA CYS A 51 -14.22 -16.97 5.95
C CYS A 51 -15.53 -17.73 5.68
N VAL A 52 -16.01 -17.72 4.43
CA VAL A 52 -17.28 -18.35 4.05
C VAL A 52 -17.12 -19.87 3.91
N GLY A 53 -16.04 -20.33 3.28
CA GLY A 53 -15.75 -21.74 3.04
C GLY A 53 -15.51 -22.50 4.33
N ILE A 54 -14.69 -21.98 5.24
CA ILE A 54 -14.46 -22.61 6.55
C ILE A 54 -15.71 -22.60 7.40
N LYS A 55 -16.48 -21.50 7.42
CA LYS A 55 -17.77 -21.48 8.12
C LYS A 55 -18.70 -22.59 7.61
N ARG A 56 -18.81 -22.77 6.29
CA ARG A 56 -19.63 -23.85 5.69
C ARG A 56 -19.10 -25.24 6.02
N ARG A 57 -17.77 -25.44 6.00
CA ARG A 57 -17.15 -26.74 6.35
C ARG A 57 -17.29 -27.06 7.83
N LEU A 58 -17.12 -26.09 8.72
CA LEU A 58 -17.35 -26.25 10.17
C LEU A 58 -18.81 -26.53 10.50
N GLN A 59 -19.77 -25.88 9.81
CA GLN A 59 -21.20 -26.17 9.96
C GLN A 59 -21.53 -27.61 9.55
N LYS A 60 -20.97 -28.09 8.44
CA LYS A 60 -21.11 -29.49 8.01
C LYS A 60 -20.41 -30.44 8.99
N TRP A 61 -19.24 -30.06 9.51
CA TRP A 61 -18.52 -30.85 10.50
C TRP A 61 -19.32 -31.00 11.80
N GLY A 62 -19.97 -29.94 12.30
CA GLY A 62 -20.88 -30.04 13.45
C GLY A 62 -22.03 -31.03 13.27
N THR A 63 -22.27 -31.49 12.04
CA THR A 63 -23.25 -32.53 11.70
C THR A 63 -22.64 -33.90 11.36
N SER A 64 -21.31 -34.05 11.37
CA SER A 64 -20.59 -35.28 10.98
C SER A 64 -19.46 -35.63 11.96
N ASN A 65 -19.38 -36.88 12.44
CA ASN A 65 -18.39 -37.37 13.43
C ASN A 65 -16.92 -37.47 12.91
N GLY A 66 -16.46 -36.56 12.04
CA GLY A 66 -15.09 -36.52 11.53
C GLY A 66 -14.09 -35.87 12.50
N ASP A 67 -12.79 -36.01 12.28
CA ASP A 67 -11.76 -35.30 13.06
C ASP A 67 -11.65 -33.82 12.60
N PRO A 68 -11.91 -32.83 13.48
CA PRO A 68 -11.83 -31.41 13.12
C PRO A 68 -10.42 -30.96 12.78
N ARG A 69 -9.38 -31.69 13.18
CA ARG A 69 -7.97 -31.31 12.95
C ARG A 69 -7.64 -31.17 11.48
N ALA A 70 -8.05 -32.12 10.64
CA ALA A 70 -7.79 -32.05 9.20
C ALA A 70 -8.42 -30.79 8.53
N LEU A 71 -9.59 -30.35 9.01
CA LEU A 71 -10.23 -29.11 8.52
C LEU A 71 -9.51 -27.86 9.03
N LEU A 72 -9.02 -27.89 10.27
CA LEU A 72 -8.25 -26.80 10.86
C LEU A 72 -6.86 -26.66 10.20
N ASP A 73 -6.21 -27.76 9.86
CA ASP A 73 -4.93 -27.78 9.16
C ASP A 73 -5.08 -27.20 7.75
N GLN A 74 -6.11 -27.63 7.00
CA GLN A 74 -6.45 -27.05 5.70
C GLN A 74 -6.75 -25.55 5.79
N PHE A 75 -7.41 -25.11 6.87
CA PHE A 75 -7.65 -23.68 7.10
C PHE A 75 -6.36 -22.92 7.36
N ALA A 76 -5.48 -23.46 8.21
CA ALA A 76 -4.21 -22.85 8.57
C ALA A 76 -3.30 -22.71 7.35
N GLU A 77 -3.23 -23.74 6.50
CA GLU A 77 -2.46 -23.71 5.25
C GLU A 77 -3.02 -22.65 4.29
N CYS A 78 -4.32 -22.66 4.03
CA CYS A 78 -4.97 -21.66 3.18
C CYS A 78 -4.78 -20.22 3.73
N LYS A 79 -4.81 -20.06 5.06
CA LYS A 79 -4.51 -18.78 5.73
C LYS A 79 -3.10 -18.30 5.42
N ALA A 80 -2.12 -19.17 5.61
CA ALA A 80 -0.72 -18.85 5.36
C ALA A 80 -0.50 -18.44 3.90
N ASP A 81 -1.13 -19.13 2.95
CA ASP A 81 -1.04 -18.80 1.52
C ASP A 81 -1.69 -17.45 1.19
N CYS A 82 -2.91 -17.18 1.69
CA CYS A 82 -3.55 -15.89 1.48
C CYS A 82 -2.76 -14.75 2.12
N GLU A 83 -2.19 -14.94 3.32
CA GLU A 83 -1.36 -13.94 4.00
C GLU A 83 -0.04 -13.70 3.26
N LYS A 84 0.56 -14.74 2.68
CA LYS A 84 1.75 -14.63 1.85
C LYS A 84 1.47 -13.85 0.56
N ALA A 85 0.38 -14.16 -0.13
CA ALA A 85 -0.06 -13.43 -1.32
C ALA A 85 -0.37 -11.96 -0.98
N ASN A 86 -1.08 -11.73 0.13
CA ASN A 86 -1.36 -10.40 0.66
C ASN A 86 -0.07 -9.60 0.88
N LYS A 87 0.91 -10.18 1.58
CA LYS A 87 2.19 -9.54 1.86
C LYS A 87 2.94 -9.19 0.56
N SER A 88 3.02 -10.12 -0.39
CA SER A 88 3.70 -9.88 -1.67
C SER A 88 3.10 -8.68 -2.42
N ILE A 89 1.77 -8.61 -2.50
CA ILE A 89 1.10 -7.51 -3.20
C ILE A 89 1.23 -6.20 -2.40
N LEU A 90 1.12 -6.26 -1.08
CA LEU A 90 1.32 -5.10 -0.21
C LEU A 90 2.72 -4.52 -0.37
N ASP A 91 3.75 -5.37 -0.47
CA ASP A 91 5.12 -4.95 -0.73
C ASP A 91 5.26 -4.31 -2.13
N GLU A 92 4.61 -4.87 -3.16
CA GLU A 92 4.60 -4.29 -4.51
C GLU A 92 3.94 -2.90 -4.59
N ILE A 93 2.90 -2.65 -3.79
CA ILE A 93 2.21 -1.36 -3.76
C ILE A 93 2.86 -0.37 -2.80
N LYS A 94 3.63 -0.81 -1.79
CA LYS A 94 4.11 0.03 -0.70
C LYS A 94 4.90 1.24 -1.19
N ASP A 95 5.83 1.04 -2.11
CA ASP A 95 6.68 2.13 -2.62
C ASP A 95 5.88 3.13 -3.45
N ILE A 96 4.96 2.62 -4.28
CA ILE A 96 4.09 3.47 -5.10
C ILE A 96 3.09 4.21 -4.23
N ASP A 97 2.58 3.58 -3.17
CA ASP A 97 1.67 4.20 -2.20
C ASP A 97 2.37 5.29 -1.38
N LYS A 98 3.62 5.07 -0.94
CA LYS A 98 4.45 6.13 -0.31
C LYS A 98 4.60 7.34 -1.24
N LYS A 99 4.97 7.10 -2.50
CA LYS A 99 5.16 8.15 -3.52
C LYS A 99 3.86 8.90 -3.79
N LYS A 100 2.76 8.17 -3.96
CA LYS A 100 1.42 8.72 -4.18
C LYS A 100 0.94 9.55 -2.99
N LYS A 101 1.09 9.06 -1.75
CA LYS A 101 0.73 9.80 -0.53
C LYS A 101 1.50 11.11 -0.44
N CYS A 102 2.81 11.08 -0.72
CA CYS A 102 3.61 12.30 -0.77
C CYS A 102 3.05 13.29 -1.81
N HIS A 103 2.81 12.83 -3.03
CA HIS A 103 2.24 13.66 -4.09
C HIS A 103 0.89 14.27 -3.67
N ASP A 104 -0.04 13.47 -3.17
CA ASP A 104 -1.39 13.94 -2.79
C ASP A 104 -1.33 14.97 -1.64
N ILE A 105 -0.43 14.76 -0.67
CA ILE A 105 -0.19 15.72 0.42
C ILE A 105 0.41 17.02 -0.12
N MET A 106 1.41 16.93 -1.00
CA MET A 106 2.04 18.11 -1.60
C MET A 106 1.04 18.92 -2.42
N VAL A 107 0.20 18.27 -3.24
CA VAL A 107 -0.86 18.93 -4.01
C VAL A 107 -1.82 19.67 -3.07
N GLN A 108 -2.22 19.06 -1.96
CA GLN A 108 -3.11 19.71 -0.99
C GLN A 108 -2.45 20.92 -0.33
N TYR A 109 -1.19 20.81 0.10
CA TYR A 109 -0.49 21.94 0.71
C TYR A 109 -0.24 23.07 -0.27
N LEU A 110 0.16 22.76 -1.51
CA LEU A 110 0.31 23.75 -2.59
C LEU A 110 -1.02 24.44 -2.91
N ALA A 111 -2.13 23.70 -2.97
CA ALA A 111 -3.45 24.27 -3.21
C ALA A 111 -3.90 25.25 -2.10
N LEU A 112 -3.42 25.05 -0.87
CA LEU A 112 -3.66 25.92 0.28
C LEU A 112 -2.62 27.04 0.44
N GLY A 113 -1.59 27.09 -0.41
CA GLY A 113 -0.49 28.05 -0.32
C GLY A 113 0.56 27.74 0.75
N TYR A 114 0.53 26.55 1.36
CA TYR A 114 1.51 26.10 2.36
C TYR A 114 2.73 25.45 1.69
N ASN A 115 3.51 26.24 0.97
CA ASN A 115 4.68 25.77 0.22
C ASN A 115 5.73 25.09 1.12
N ASP A 116 5.91 25.58 2.36
CA ASP A 116 6.82 25.01 3.36
C ASP A 116 6.37 23.62 3.85
N LEU A 117 5.06 23.42 4.02
CA LEU A 117 4.50 22.13 4.39
C LEU A 117 4.61 21.12 3.24
N ALA A 118 4.44 21.57 2.00
CA ALA A 118 4.66 20.74 0.82
C ALA A 118 6.12 20.26 0.73
N GLU A 119 7.09 21.15 0.96
CA GLU A 119 8.51 20.79 0.99
C GLU A 119 8.80 19.80 2.13
N ARG A 120 8.27 20.04 3.34
CA ARG A 120 8.42 19.10 4.47
C ARG A 120 7.84 17.72 4.15
N ALA A 121 6.72 17.65 3.45
CA ALA A 121 6.16 16.38 3.00
C ALA A 121 7.10 15.64 2.05
N TYR A 122 7.71 16.36 1.10
CA TYR A 122 8.72 15.79 0.19
C TYR A 122 9.98 15.31 0.92
N LEU A 123 10.51 16.11 1.85
CA LEU A 123 11.68 15.73 2.65
C LEU A 123 11.40 14.49 3.50
N ASN A 124 10.23 14.41 4.13
CA ASN A 124 9.80 13.23 4.89
C ASN A 124 9.71 11.99 4.00
N TYR A 125 9.13 12.11 2.81
CA TYR A 125 9.08 11.03 1.84
C TYR A 125 10.50 10.55 1.47
N ARG A 126 11.41 11.47 1.16
CA ARG A 126 12.80 11.14 0.81
C ARG A 126 13.53 10.41 1.94
N THR A 127 13.37 10.85 3.19
CA THR A 127 13.95 10.17 4.35
C THR A 127 13.39 8.76 4.49
N SER A 128 12.08 8.57 4.27
CA SER A 128 11.42 7.26 4.35
C SER A 128 11.84 6.22 3.28
N LEU A 129 12.67 6.63 2.30
CA LEU A 129 13.28 5.75 1.31
C LEU A 129 14.69 5.29 1.72
N MET A 130 15.29 5.93 2.73
CA MET A 130 16.63 5.58 3.24
C MET A 130 16.57 4.65 4.47
N GLU A 131 15.39 4.48 5.05
CA GLU A 131 15.08 3.57 6.17
C GLU A 131 14.50 2.24 5.67
#